data_AF-A0A418GFA5-F1
#
_entry.id   AF-A0A418GFA5-F1
#
_cell.length_a   1.000
_cell.length_b   1.000
_cell.length_c   1.000
_cell.angle_alpha   90.00
_cell.angle_beta   90.00
_cell.angle_gamma   90.00
#
_symmetry.space_group_name_H-M   'P 1'
#
loop_
_entity.id
_entity.type
_entity.pdbx_description
1 polymer ?
#
loop_
_entity_poly.entity_id
_entity_poly.type
_entity_poly.pdbx_seq_one_letter_code
_entity_poly.pdbx_strand_id
1 'polypeptide(L)'
;MRDLLQRPDLFSINTATLGYKTPLPAIIDACAARGIGAIAPWRRELQSEDLQQIARQLAASNMNVSGLCRSTYYTAPTLAERKLAIDDNRRALDDAAVLNAACYMQVVGGLPMGTKDLY
;
A
#
# COMPACT_ATOMS: atom_id res chain seq x y z
N MET A 1 5.16 -21.66 18.85
CA MET A 1 4.63 -20.38 18.31
C MET A 1 5.69 -19.32 18.58
N ARG A 2 6.00 -18.43 17.62
CA ARG A 2 7.03 -17.39 17.84
C ARG A 2 6.49 -16.39 18.87
N ASP A 3 7.31 -16.03 19.86
CA ASP A 3 6.98 -14.93 20.77
C ASP A 3 7.16 -13.59 20.04
N LEU A 4 6.14 -12.77 20.11
CA LEU A 4 6.08 -11.47 19.44
C LEU A 4 5.98 -10.30 20.44
N LEU A 5 5.93 -10.57 21.75
CA LEU A 5 5.61 -9.58 22.79
C LEU A 5 6.59 -8.40 22.90
N GLN A 6 7.74 -8.44 22.21
CA GLN A 6 8.72 -7.35 22.11
C GLN A 6 9.30 -7.23 20.69
N ARG A 7 8.51 -7.61 19.67
CA ARG A 7 8.94 -7.63 18.27
C ARG A 7 8.01 -6.78 17.39
N PRO A 8 7.98 -5.45 17.60
CA PRO A 8 7.13 -4.54 16.82
C PRO A 8 7.41 -4.66 15.31
N ASP A 9 8.66 -4.98 14.95
CA ASP A 9 9.13 -5.21 13.58
C ASP A 9 8.47 -6.40 12.87
N LEU A 10 7.88 -7.34 13.62
CA LEU A 10 7.20 -8.51 13.08
C LEU A 10 5.68 -8.32 12.93
N PHE A 11 5.15 -7.15 13.29
CA PHE A 11 3.73 -6.84 13.20
C PHE A 11 3.45 -5.73 12.20
N SER A 12 2.50 -6.00 11.30
CA SER A 12 2.01 -5.00 10.36
C SER A 12 0.49 -4.94 10.32
N ILE A 13 -0.05 -3.72 10.23
CA ILE A 13 -1.47 -3.50 9.96
C ILE A 13 -1.66 -3.07 8.51
N ASN A 14 -2.48 -3.82 7.77
CA ASN A 14 -3.06 -3.31 6.54
C ASN A 14 -4.13 -2.26 6.89
N THR A 15 -4.02 -1.04 6.38
CA THR A 15 -4.92 0.06 6.74
C THR A 15 -6.38 -0.21 6.36
N ALA A 16 -6.64 -1.10 5.40
CA ALA A 16 -7.99 -1.59 5.10
C ALA A 16 -8.69 -2.21 6.32
N THR A 17 -7.95 -2.83 7.23
CA THR A 17 -8.48 -3.40 8.49
C THR A 17 -9.15 -2.33 9.35
N LEU A 18 -8.73 -1.06 9.21
CA LEU A 18 -9.29 0.09 9.92
C LEU A 18 -10.47 0.74 9.18
N GLY A 19 -10.81 0.25 7.98
CA GLY A 19 -11.99 0.65 7.23
C GLY A 19 -11.90 2.02 6.55
N TYR A 20 -10.71 2.59 6.38
CA TYR A 20 -10.47 3.87 5.69
C TYR A 20 -11.20 5.08 6.32
N LYS A 21 -11.46 5.03 7.63
CA LYS A 21 -12.17 6.09 8.37
C LYS A 21 -11.23 7.13 8.97
N THR A 22 -9.94 6.85 9.00
CA THR A 22 -8.93 7.65 9.67
C THR A 22 -7.85 8.05 8.66
N PRO A 23 -7.42 9.31 8.61
CA PRO A 23 -6.33 9.75 7.74
C PRO A 23 -5.04 9.00 8.03
N LEU A 24 -4.21 8.80 7.00
CA LEU A 24 -2.96 8.05 7.10
C LEU A 24 -2.00 8.59 8.17
N PRO A 25 -1.80 9.93 8.32
CA PRO A 25 -0.97 10.47 9.40
C PRO A 25 -1.41 10.02 10.79
N ALA A 26 -2.71 10.06 11.07
CA ALA A 26 -3.25 9.67 12.37
C ALA A 26 -3.14 8.14 12.61
N ILE A 27 -3.20 7.33 11.55
CA ILE A 27 -2.96 5.89 11.63
C ILE A 27 -1.50 5.61 12.03
N ILE A 28 -0.53 6.33 11.43
CA ILE A 28 0.90 6.17 11.74
C ILE A 28 1.15 6.43 13.23
N ASP A 29 0.69 7.58 13.75
CA ASP A 29 0.84 7.94 15.16
C ASP A 29 0.17 6.92 16.09
N ALA A 30 -1.05 6.50 15.75
CA ALA A 30 -1.80 5.54 16.55
C ALA A 30 -1.14 4.15 16.59
N CYS A 31 -0.56 3.70 15.48
CA CYS A 31 0.18 2.44 15.42
C CYS A 31 1.48 2.52 16.20
N ALA A 32 2.24 3.61 16.04
CA ALA A 32 3.50 3.83 16.74
C ALA A 32 3.30 3.86 18.26
N ALA A 33 2.28 4.59 18.74
CA ALA A 33 1.92 4.65 20.17
C ALA A 33 1.53 3.29 20.78
N ARG A 34 1.18 2.30 19.94
CA ARG A 34 0.79 0.94 20.35
C ARG A 34 1.91 -0.09 20.15
N GLY A 35 3.11 0.34 19.74
CA GLY A 35 4.22 -0.57 19.47
C GLY A 35 3.99 -1.47 18.26
N ILE A 36 3.24 -1.00 17.26
CA ILE A 36 3.19 -1.65 15.94
C ILE A 36 4.34 -1.06 15.11
N GLY A 37 5.17 -1.91 14.50
CA GLY A 37 6.37 -1.48 13.79
C GLY A 37 6.22 -1.35 12.27
N ALA A 38 5.09 -1.75 11.69
CA ALA A 38 4.84 -1.56 10.27
C ALA A 38 3.37 -1.33 9.90
N ILE A 39 3.15 -0.69 8.76
CA ILE A 39 1.84 -0.58 8.12
C ILE A 39 1.90 -0.97 6.63
N ALA A 40 0.75 -1.35 6.08
CA ALA A 40 0.55 -1.53 4.64
C ALA A 40 -0.58 -0.58 4.17
N PRO A 41 -0.24 0.66 3.77
CA PRO A 41 -1.23 1.64 3.34
C PRO A 41 -1.76 1.33 1.94
N TRP A 42 -2.91 1.93 1.61
CA TRP A 42 -3.46 1.89 0.27
C TRP A 42 -3.15 3.19 -0.49
N ARG A 43 -2.87 3.08 -1.79
CA ARG A 43 -2.60 4.22 -2.70
C ARG A 43 -3.67 5.30 -2.62
N ARG A 44 -4.93 4.92 -2.39
CA ARG A 44 -6.05 5.87 -2.24
C ARG A 44 -5.88 6.81 -1.03
N GLU A 45 -5.17 6.36 0.00
CA GLU A 45 -4.90 7.14 1.21
C GLU A 45 -3.72 8.10 1.01
N LEU A 46 -2.95 7.96 -0.08
CA LEU A 46 -1.86 8.88 -0.42
C LEU A 46 -2.34 10.09 -1.23
N GLN A 47 -3.49 9.98 -1.90
CA GLN A 47 -3.97 11.02 -2.82
C GLN A 47 -4.28 12.36 -2.15
N SER A 48 -4.58 12.35 -0.85
CA SER A 48 -4.85 13.54 -0.04
C SER A 48 -3.64 14.04 0.74
N GLU A 49 -2.48 13.38 0.62
CA GLU A 49 -1.34 13.59 1.49
C GLU A 49 -0.12 14.10 0.73
N ASP A 50 0.74 14.85 1.42
CA ASP A 50 2.09 15.12 0.93
C ASP A 50 2.96 13.90 1.25
N LEU A 51 3.33 13.15 0.20
CA LEU A 51 4.07 11.90 0.33
C LEU A 51 5.42 12.06 1.05
N GLN A 52 6.08 13.21 0.89
CA GLN A 52 7.35 13.49 1.57
C GLN A 52 7.16 13.80 3.05
N GLN A 53 6.00 14.33 3.44
CA GLN A 53 5.64 14.49 4.86
C GLN A 53 5.32 13.13 5.48
N ILE A 54 4.58 12.27 4.78
CA ILE A 54 4.31 10.90 5.23
C ILE A 54 5.61 10.11 5.43
N ALA A 55 6.53 10.15 4.47
CA ALA A 55 7.84 9.49 4.60
C ALA A 55 8.63 9.97 5.82
N ARG A 56 8.62 11.30 6.08
CA ARG A 56 9.27 11.88 7.28
C ARG A 56 8.60 11.44 8.57
N GLN A 57 7.26 11.38 8.61
CA GLN A 57 6.52 10.92 9.78
C GLN A 57 6.81 9.45 10.08
N LEU A 58 6.77 8.58 9.07
CA LEU A 58 7.12 7.17 9.20
C LEU A 58 8.51 6.97 9.83
N ALA A 59 9.50 7.71 9.32
CA ALA A 59 10.87 7.67 9.86
C ALA A 59 10.94 8.17 11.32
N ALA A 60 10.27 9.28 11.64
CA ALA A 60 10.22 9.82 13.00
C ALA A 60 9.51 8.88 14.00
N SER A 61 8.54 8.11 13.53
CA SER A 61 7.80 7.11 14.31
C SER A 61 8.46 5.73 14.35
N ASN A 62 9.63 5.55 13.73
CA ASN A 62 10.29 4.25 13.54
C ASN A 62 9.33 3.18 12.95
N MET A 63 8.49 3.61 12.02
CA MET A 63 7.44 2.80 11.40
C MET A 63 7.85 2.41 9.99
N ASN A 64 7.85 1.11 9.69
CA ASN A 64 8.14 0.61 8.35
C ASN A 64 6.87 0.55 7.48
N VAL A 65 7.07 0.57 6.17
CA VAL A 65 6.01 0.24 5.21
C VAL A 65 6.25 -1.19 4.71
N SER A 66 5.47 -2.14 5.20
CA SER A 66 5.62 -3.56 4.83
C SER A 66 5.19 -3.83 3.39
N GLY A 67 4.29 -3.01 2.86
CA GLY A 67 3.97 -2.98 1.43
C GLY A 67 2.96 -1.90 1.08
N LEU A 68 3.01 -1.40 -0.16
CA LEU A 68 2.02 -0.46 -0.68
C LEU A 68 0.93 -1.21 -1.46
N CYS A 69 -0.33 -1.06 -1.05
CA CYS A 69 -1.49 -1.65 -1.71
C CYS A 69 -2.14 -0.65 -2.69
N ARG A 70 -2.38 -0.92 -3.97
CA ARG A 70 -2.03 -2.06 -4.81
C ARG A 70 -1.94 -1.62 -6.26
N SER A 71 -1.56 -2.52 -7.16
CA SER A 71 -1.51 -2.28 -8.60
C SER A 71 -2.85 -1.92 -9.24
N THR A 72 -2.87 -0.95 -10.13
CA THR A 72 -3.91 -0.86 -11.15
C THR A 72 -3.94 -2.16 -11.95
N TYR A 73 -5.14 -2.63 -12.31
CA TYR A 73 -5.32 -3.91 -12.97
C TYR A 73 -4.72 -3.88 -14.38
N TYR A 74 -3.97 -4.93 -14.73
CA TYR A 74 -3.32 -5.07 -16.03
C TYR A 74 -4.27 -5.65 -17.08
N THR A 75 -5.30 -6.38 -16.66
CA THR A 75 -6.26 -6.98 -17.57
C THR A 75 -7.18 -5.92 -18.17
N ALA A 76 -7.09 -5.74 -19.49
CA ALA A 76 -7.92 -4.81 -20.26
C ALA A 76 -8.07 -5.29 -21.71
N PRO A 77 -9.21 -4.99 -22.37
CA PRO A 77 -9.50 -5.49 -23.72
C PRO A 77 -8.55 -4.91 -24.77
N THR A 78 -8.12 -3.66 -24.62
CA THR A 78 -7.24 -3.00 -25.60
C THR A 78 -5.78 -2.91 -25.14
N LEU A 79 -4.86 -2.87 -26.11
CA LEU A 79 -3.44 -2.63 -25.83
C LEU A 79 -3.20 -1.25 -25.18
N ALA A 80 -3.97 -0.24 -25.57
CA ALA A 80 -3.84 1.12 -25.05
C ALA A 80 -4.18 1.17 -23.54
N GLU A 81 -5.27 0.53 -23.13
CA GLU A 81 -5.66 0.45 -21.72
C GLU A 81 -4.62 -0.33 -20.89
N ARG A 82 -4.07 -1.44 -21.43
CA ARG A 82 -2.99 -2.18 -20.77
C ARG A 82 -1.75 -1.31 -20.58
N LYS A 83 -1.40 -0.49 -21.58
CA LYS A 83 -0.28 0.45 -21.48
C LYS A 83 -0.53 1.51 -20.40
N LEU A 84 -1.72 2.09 -20.34
CA LEU A 84 -2.11 3.05 -19.30
C LEU A 84 -2.01 2.44 -17.89
N ALA A 85 -2.45 1.19 -17.72
CA ALA A 85 -2.32 0.48 -16.46
C ALA A 85 -0.85 0.26 -16.06
N ILE A 86 0.01 -0.13 -17.00
CA ILE A 86 1.45 -0.30 -16.76
C ILE A 86 2.08 1.04 -16.34
N ASP A 87 1.78 2.12 -17.05
CA ASP A 87 2.33 3.44 -16.75
C ASP A 87 1.84 3.97 -15.40
N ASP A 88 0.61 3.65 -15.00
CA ASP A 88 0.11 3.94 -13.65
C ASP A 88 0.79 3.12 -12.55
N ASN A 89 1.06 1.84 -12.81
CA ASN A 89 1.79 0.98 -11.88
C ASN A 89 3.26 1.41 -11.73
N ARG A 90 3.88 1.96 -12.78
CA ARG A 90 5.22 2.58 -12.69
C ARG A 90 5.23 3.78 -11.74
N ARG A 91 4.28 4.71 -11.89
CA ARG A 91 4.15 5.86 -10.97
C ARG A 91 3.92 5.40 -9.52
N ALA A 92 3.12 4.36 -9.33
CA ALA A 92 2.88 3.81 -8.01
C ALA A 92 4.11 3.13 -7.39
N LEU A 93 5.02 2.61 -8.21
CA LEU A 93 6.32 2.12 -7.74
C LEU A 93 7.21 3.28 -7.29
N ASP A 94 7.16 4.43 -7.96
CA ASP A 94 7.83 5.64 -7.52
C ASP A 94 7.30 6.08 -6.14
N ASP A 95 5.98 6.06 -5.94
CA ASP A 95 5.37 6.34 -4.63
C ASP A 95 5.83 5.34 -3.55
N ALA A 96 5.87 4.05 -3.89
CA ALA A 96 6.36 3.00 -3.00
C ALA A 96 7.84 3.21 -2.62
N ALA A 97 8.65 3.67 -3.56
CA ALA A 97 10.06 3.98 -3.33
C ALA A 97 10.23 5.19 -2.39
N VAL A 98 9.43 6.24 -2.55
CA VAL A 98 9.43 7.40 -1.62
C VAL A 98 9.11 6.97 -0.19
N LEU A 99 8.17 6.05 -0.02
CA LEU A 99 7.79 5.51 1.29
C LEU A 99 8.75 4.45 1.83
N ASN A 100 9.79 4.08 1.07
CA ASN A 100 10.68 2.95 1.35
C ASN A 100 9.90 1.65 1.66
N ALA A 101 8.84 1.39 0.88
CA ALA A 101 8.01 0.21 1.03
C ALA A 101 8.80 -1.07 0.69
N ALA A 102 8.71 -2.09 1.55
CA ALA A 102 9.41 -3.35 1.32
C ALA A 102 8.92 -4.11 0.08
N CYS A 103 7.66 -3.90 -0.32
CA CYS A 103 7.12 -4.41 -1.58
C CYS A 103 5.98 -3.55 -2.13
N TYR A 104 5.70 -3.71 -3.42
CA TYR A 104 4.50 -3.17 -4.06
C TYR A 104 3.53 -4.31 -4.37
N MET A 105 2.34 -4.28 -3.77
CA MET A 105 1.39 -5.37 -3.86
C MET A 105 0.67 -5.34 -5.21
N GLN A 106 0.82 -6.40 -6.00
CA GLN A 106 0.20 -6.50 -7.32
C GLN A 106 -1.02 -7.42 -7.30
N VAL A 107 -2.19 -6.83 -7.55
CA VAL A 107 -3.44 -7.53 -7.85
C VAL A 107 -3.71 -7.31 -9.33
N VAL A 108 -3.53 -8.33 -10.15
CA VAL A 108 -3.33 -8.16 -11.61
C VAL A 108 -4.61 -7.88 -12.39
N GLY A 109 -5.77 -8.06 -11.77
CA GLY A 109 -7.08 -7.93 -12.42
C GLY A 109 -7.66 -9.26 -12.88
N GLY A 110 -8.99 -9.30 -12.97
CA GLY A 110 -9.75 -10.47 -13.43
C GLY A 110 -10.04 -10.42 -14.93
N LEU A 111 -11.01 -11.21 -15.38
CA LEU A 111 -11.48 -11.17 -16.75
C LEU A 111 -12.08 -9.80 -17.12
N PRO A 112 -11.94 -9.34 -18.38
CA PRO A 112 -12.65 -8.14 -18.86
C PRO A 112 -14.16 -8.23 -18.61
N MET A 113 -14.80 -7.08 -18.41
CA MET A 113 -16.25 -7.04 -18.15
C MET A 113 -17.02 -7.77 -19.26
N GLY A 114 -17.92 -8.67 -18.86
CA GLY A 114 -18.78 -9.41 -19.79
C GLY A 114 -18.16 -10.66 -20.41
N THR A 115 -16.87 -10.94 -20.20
CA THR A 115 -16.30 -12.24 -20.59
C THR A 115 -16.33 -13.24 -19.44
N LYS A 116 -16.47 -14.51 -19.81
CA LYS A 116 -16.35 -15.68 -18.93
C LYS A 116 -15.31 -16.67 -19.46
N ASP A 117 -14.60 -16.28 -20.51
CA ASP A 117 -13.62 -17.14 -21.15
C ASP A 117 -12.36 -17.19 -20.27
N LEU A 118 -12.02 -18.40 -19.82
CA LEU A 118 -10.84 -18.68 -19.01
C LEU A 118 -9.70 -19.30 -19.84
N TYR A 119 -9.90 -19.45 -21.16
CA TYR A 119 -8.97 -20.11 -22.08
C TYR A 119 -8.34 -19.14 -23.08
#